data_AF-A0A2M6WUN6-F1
#
_entry.id   AF-A0A2M6WUN6-F1
#
_cell.length_a   1.000
_cell.length_b   1.000
_cell.length_c   1.000
_cell.angle_alpha   90.00
_cell.angle_beta   90.00
_cell.angle_gamma   90.00
#
_symmetry.space_group_name_H-M   'P 1'
#
loop_
_entity.id
_entity.type
_entity.pdbx_description
1 polymer ?
#
loop_
_entity_poly.entity_id
_entity_poly.type
_entity_poly.pdbx_seq_one_letter_code
_entity_poly.pdbx_strand_id
1 'polypeptide(L)'
;MIVDVEVRREGDPRFGKLSSLNISHFDKNGDTKFLEIPLNNSTEGYIWEYANGRLDKPDEQYRSWDNKPVKKVKTSNINKYTIEEILYHRRDEILPALEYNEPKKFSIDIETEITDGFPDPEFALNKVTAIAIANCTDKKITVLGLRDMTEMDHDKIQNDINVHFKKYPNDKWAFRYIKFESEYDMLYTFFGKLMNKMPCITGWNVLRFDWMYL
;
A
#
# COMPACT_ATOMS: atom_id res chain seq x y z
N MET A 1 -5.55 10.58 7.42
CA MET A 1 -5.04 10.46 6.06
C MET A 1 -5.51 9.12 5.54
N ILE A 2 -6.45 9.16 4.59
CA ILE A 2 -6.94 7.97 3.91
C ILE A 2 -5.81 7.47 3.00
N VAL A 3 -5.53 6.18 3.05
CA VAL A 3 -4.53 5.52 2.22
C VAL A 3 -5.19 4.95 0.96
N ASP A 4 -6.26 4.18 1.15
CA ASP A 4 -7.05 3.59 0.08
C ASP A 4 -8.51 3.36 0.52
N VAL A 5 -9.42 3.29 -0.45
CA VAL A 5 -10.85 3.01 -0.23
C VAL A 5 -11.30 1.91 -1.17
N GLU A 6 -11.61 0.76 -0.59
CA GLU A 6 -12.10 -0.42 -1.31
C GLU A 6 -13.64 -0.48 -1.24
N VAL A 7 -14.29 -0.65 -2.39
CA VAL A 7 -15.74 -0.93 -2.46
C VAL A 7 -15.97 -2.43 -2.32
N ARG A 8 -16.57 -2.85 -1.21
CA ARG A 8 -16.96 -4.25 -0.98
C ARG A 8 -18.35 -4.53 -1.49
N ARG A 9 -18.55 -5.75 -1.99
CA ARG A 9 -19.81 -6.21 -2.59
C ARG A 9 -20.21 -7.58 -2.05
N GLU A 10 -21.52 -7.80 -1.95
CA GLU A 10 -22.09 -9.13 -1.72
C GLU A 10 -22.13 -9.91 -3.04
N GLY A 11 -21.62 -11.14 -3.03
CA GLY A 11 -21.58 -12.00 -4.20
C GLY A 11 -20.40 -11.66 -5.13
N ASP A 12 -20.68 -11.32 -6.38
CA ASP A 12 -19.63 -11.01 -7.36
C ASP A 12 -18.87 -9.72 -6.97
N PRO A 13 -17.53 -9.72 -6.90
CA PRO A 13 -16.76 -8.56 -6.45
C PRO A 13 -16.79 -7.37 -7.42
N ARG A 14 -17.21 -7.59 -8.67
CA ARG A 14 -17.30 -6.57 -9.74
C ARG A 14 -18.73 -6.14 -10.05
N PHE A 15 -19.72 -7.00 -9.85
CA PHE A 15 -21.11 -6.73 -10.23
C PHE A 15 -22.13 -6.96 -9.11
N GLY A 16 -21.68 -7.48 -7.98
CA GLY A 16 -22.48 -7.75 -6.81
C GLY A 16 -23.10 -6.49 -6.22
N LYS A 17 -24.00 -6.71 -5.26
CA LYS A 17 -24.67 -5.64 -4.55
C LYS A 17 -23.66 -4.90 -3.67
N LEU A 18 -23.74 -3.57 -3.58
CA LEU A 18 -22.84 -2.81 -2.72
C LEU A 18 -23.03 -3.25 -1.26
N SER A 19 -21.93 -3.51 -0.55
CA SER A 19 -21.94 -3.90 0.86
C SER A 19 -21.46 -2.75 1.72
N SER A 20 -20.21 -2.33 1.51
CA SER A 20 -19.55 -1.34 2.36
C SER A 20 -18.38 -0.66 1.64
N LEU A 21 -17.95 0.49 2.16
CA LEU A 21 -16.63 1.06 1.89
C LEU A 21 -15.69 0.61 3.00
N ASN A 22 -14.59 -0.03 2.62
CA ASN A 22 -13.51 -0.39 3.50
C ASN A 22 -12.37 0.62 3.32
N ILE A 23 -12.14 1.45 4.33
CA ILE A 23 -11.26 2.62 4.29
C ILE A 23 -10.02 2.30 5.10
N SER A 24 -8.87 2.25 4.43
CA SER A 24 -7.58 2.08 5.09
C SER A 24 -6.97 3.43 5.49
N HIS A 25 -6.40 3.48 6.69
CA HIS A 25 -5.69 4.64 7.21
C HIS A 25 -4.57 4.22 8.17
N PHE A 26 -3.68 5.15 8.52
CA PHE A 26 -2.71 4.94 9.60
C PHE A 26 -3.27 5.42 10.93
N ASP A 27 -3.09 4.64 11.99
CA ASP A 27 -3.39 5.06 13.35
C ASP A 27 -2.23 5.89 13.95
N LYS A 28 -2.41 6.35 15.19
CA LYS A 28 -1.40 7.16 15.91
C LYS A 28 -0.09 6.42 16.18
N ASN A 29 -0.08 5.10 16.08
CA ASN A 29 1.13 4.28 16.20
C ASN A 29 1.81 4.05 14.84
N GLY A 30 1.21 4.54 13.75
CA GLY A 30 1.68 4.34 12.39
C GLY A 30 1.34 2.96 11.82
N ASP A 31 0.43 2.21 12.44
CA ASP A 31 -0.05 0.92 11.95
C ASP A 31 -1.27 1.10 11.03
N THR A 32 -1.43 0.20 10.05
CA THR A 32 -2.61 0.20 9.17
C THR A 32 -3.86 -0.24 9.94
N LYS A 33 -4.92 0.56 9.85
CA LYS A 33 -6.26 0.26 10.37
C LYS A 33 -7.29 0.43 9.27
N PHE A 34 -8.44 -0.19 9.50
CA PHE A 34 -9.57 -0.20 8.58
C PHE A 34 -10.82 0.33 9.29
N LEU A 35 -11.53 1.22 8.62
CA LEU A 35 -12.89 1.61 8.97
C LEU A 35 -13.83 1.03 7.91
N GLU A 36 -14.92 0.43 8.34
CA GLU A 36 -15.93 -0.11 7.44
C GLU A 36 -17.22 0.70 7.55
N ILE A 37 -17.69 1.20 6.42
CA ILE A 37 -18.93 1.97 6.32
C ILE A 37 -19.92 1.18 5.48
N PRO A 38 -21.04 0.68 6.05
CA PRO A 38 -22.07 0.01 5.26
C PRO A 38 -22.73 0.97 4.27
N LEU A 39 -22.99 0.48 3.06
CA LEU A 39 -23.60 1.24 1.97
C LEU A 39 -25.08 0.91 1.80
N ASN A 40 -25.89 1.95 1.61
CA ASN A 40 -27.28 1.85 1.24
C ASN A 40 -27.44 1.88 -0.28
N ASN A 41 -27.64 0.71 -0.88
CA ASN A 41 -27.82 0.55 -2.33
C ASN A 41 -28.94 1.42 -2.92
N SER A 42 -29.98 1.75 -2.14
CA SER A 42 -31.10 2.55 -2.63
C SER A 42 -30.75 4.02 -2.85
N THR A 43 -29.78 4.53 -2.09
CA THR A 43 -29.43 5.97 -2.05
C THR A 43 -27.99 6.26 -2.46
N GLU A 44 -27.08 5.31 -2.30
CA GLU A 44 -25.62 5.48 -2.51
C GLU A 44 -25.10 4.68 -3.72
N GLY A 45 -25.94 3.81 -4.31
CA GLY A 45 -25.60 3.07 -5.54
C GLY A 45 -25.91 3.86 -6.81
N TYR A 46 -25.13 4.88 -7.12
CA TYR A 46 -25.31 5.69 -8.33
C TYR A 46 -24.03 6.32 -8.86
N ILE A 47 -24.09 6.83 -10.09
CA ILE A 47 -23.11 7.74 -10.67
C ILE A 47 -23.80 8.96 -11.28
N TRP A 48 -23.06 10.05 -11.41
CA TRP A 48 -23.50 11.24 -12.13
C TRP A 48 -23.23 11.09 -13.63
N GLU A 49 -24.22 11.41 -14.44
CA GLU A 49 -24.11 11.49 -15.91
C GLU A 49 -24.74 12.79 -16.42
N TYR A 50 -24.30 13.25 -17.60
CA TYR A 50 -24.99 14.33 -18.29
C TYR A 50 -26.41 13.93 -18.70
N ALA A 51 -27.38 14.80 -18.43
CA ALA A 51 -28.77 14.61 -18.83
C ALA A 51 -28.98 15.11 -20.27
N ASN A 52 -28.49 14.34 -21.25
CA ASN A 52 -28.55 14.69 -22.68
C ASN A 52 -29.74 14.05 -23.41
N GLY A 53 -30.37 13.04 -22.81
CA GLY A 53 -31.49 12.32 -23.40
C GLY A 53 -32.78 13.14 -23.36
N ARG A 54 -33.61 13.02 -24.40
CA ARG A 54 -34.91 13.72 -24.48
C ARG A 54 -35.85 13.41 -23.30
N LEU A 55 -35.73 12.23 -22.72
CA LEU A 55 -36.52 11.77 -21.57
C LEU A 55 -35.76 11.85 -20.23
N ASP A 56 -34.55 12.40 -20.24
CA ASP A 56 -33.78 12.52 -19.02
C ASP A 56 -34.45 13.52 -18.08
N LYS A 57 -34.46 13.15 -16.80
CA LYS A 57 -34.89 14.04 -15.72
C LYS A 57 -33.64 14.61 -15.08
N PRO A 58 -33.26 15.85 -15.40
CA PRO A 58 -32.10 16.47 -14.78
C PRO A 58 -32.35 16.68 -13.29
N ASP A 59 -31.28 16.59 -12.51
CA ASP A 59 -31.27 16.95 -11.11
C ASP A 59 -31.59 18.45 -10.96
N GLU A 60 -32.44 18.77 -9.99
CA GLU A 60 -32.92 20.14 -9.79
C GLU A 60 -31.89 21.02 -9.07
N GLN A 61 -31.01 20.41 -8.28
CA GLN A 61 -30.07 21.12 -7.40
C GLN A 61 -28.67 21.17 -8.01
N TYR A 62 -28.24 20.09 -8.65
CA TYR A 62 -26.85 19.94 -9.10
C TYR A 62 -26.67 20.11 -10.61
N ARG A 63 -25.56 20.73 -10.98
CA ARG A 63 -25.08 20.88 -12.36
C ARG A 63 -23.61 20.46 -12.42
N SER A 64 -23.16 20.11 -13.61
CA SER A 64 -21.73 19.87 -13.84
C SER A 64 -20.91 21.15 -13.68
N TRP A 65 -19.58 21.01 -13.63
CA TRP A 65 -18.64 22.14 -13.60
C TRP A 65 -18.78 23.10 -14.80
N ASP A 66 -19.24 22.60 -15.95
CA ASP A 66 -19.55 23.39 -17.16
C ASP A 66 -21.03 23.83 -17.25
N ASN A 67 -21.73 23.84 -16.11
CA ASN A 67 -23.12 24.31 -15.94
C ASN A 67 -24.18 23.53 -16.74
N LYS A 68 -23.85 22.33 -17.22
CA LYS A 68 -24.79 21.45 -17.94
C LYS A 68 -25.64 20.63 -16.95
N PRO A 69 -26.86 20.25 -17.36
CA PRO A 69 -27.72 19.42 -16.54
C PRO A 69 -27.13 18.02 -16.37
N VAL A 70 -27.24 17.48 -15.16
CA VAL A 70 -26.77 16.13 -14.79
C VAL A 70 -27.91 15.34 -14.16
N LYS A 71 -27.78 14.01 -14.09
CA LYS A 71 -28.74 13.12 -13.43
C LYS A 71 -27.98 12.02 -12.67
N LYS A 72 -28.63 11.46 -11.65
CA LYS A 72 -28.15 10.24 -10.97
C LYS A 72 -28.63 9.00 -11.72
N VAL A 73 -27.71 8.12 -12.08
CA VAL A 73 -27.99 6.81 -12.69
C VAL A 73 -27.65 5.71 -11.70
N LYS A 74 -28.62 4.86 -11.37
CA LYS A 74 -28.42 3.76 -10.42
C LYS A 74 -27.43 2.74 -10.95
N THR A 75 -26.48 2.32 -10.11
CA THR A 75 -25.47 1.33 -10.46
C THR A 75 -24.84 0.71 -9.20
N SER A 76 -24.36 -0.54 -9.31
CA SER A 76 -23.48 -1.17 -8.32
C SER A 76 -21.99 -0.87 -8.57
N ASN A 77 -21.68 -0.22 -9.69
CA ASN A 77 -20.33 0.20 -10.08
C ASN A 77 -20.16 1.70 -9.89
N ILE A 78 -20.17 2.11 -8.61
CA ILE A 78 -19.90 3.48 -8.22
C ILE A 78 -18.46 3.87 -8.57
N ASN A 79 -18.26 5.13 -8.94
CA ASN A 79 -16.95 5.67 -9.31
C ASN A 79 -16.34 6.48 -8.16
N LYS A 80 -15.10 6.95 -8.35
CA LYS A 80 -14.38 7.75 -7.34
C LYS A 80 -15.15 8.99 -6.87
N TYR A 81 -15.93 9.63 -7.74
CA TYR A 81 -16.68 10.83 -7.39
C TYR A 81 -17.86 10.52 -6.47
N THR A 82 -18.57 9.44 -6.74
CA THR A 82 -19.62 8.95 -5.81
C THR A 82 -19.01 8.57 -4.47
N ILE A 83 -17.85 7.89 -4.46
CA ILE A 83 -17.15 7.54 -3.22
C ILE A 83 -16.77 8.80 -2.45
N GLU A 84 -16.16 9.80 -3.09
CA GLU A 84 -15.82 11.10 -2.47
C GLU A 84 -17.07 11.80 -1.91
N GLU A 85 -18.19 11.80 -2.64
CA GLU A 85 -19.45 12.37 -2.17
C GLU A 85 -19.97 11.64 -0.92
N ILE A 86 -19.93 10.31 -0.89
CA ILE A 86 -20.33 9.52 0.29
C ILE A 86 -19.43 9.86 1.49
N LEU A 87 -18.10 9.86 1.29
CA LEU A 87 -17.14 10.17 2.35
C LEU A 87 -17.28 11.61 2.87
N TYR A 88 -17.63 12.56 1.99
CA TYR A 88 -17.89 13.94 2.37
C TYR A 88 -19.14 14.07 3.25
N HIS A 89 -20.24 13.44 2.87
CA HIS A 89 -21.49 13.49 3.66
C HIS A 89 -21.40 12.69 4.96
N ARG A 90 -20.56 11.67 5.02
CA ARG A 90 -20.36 10.80 6.20
C ARG A 90 -19.02 11.07 6.89
N ARG A 91 -18.51 12.29 6.77
CA ARG A 91 -17.19 12.69 7.27
C ARG A 91 -17.00 12.43 8.77
N ASP A 92 -18.06 12.60 9.55
CA ASP A 92 -18.05 12.41 10.99
C ASP A 92 -17.81 10.94 11.39
N GLU A 93 -18.17 9.99 10.52
CA GLU A 93 -17.94 8.55 10.75
C GLU A 93 -16.48 8.14 10.48
N ILE A 94 -15.71 8.98 9.78
CA ILE A 94 -14.34 8.68 9.33
C ILE A 94 -13.29 9.62 9.88
N LEU A 95 -13.61 10.41 10.91
CA LEU A 95 -12.66 11.34 11.52
C LEU A 95 -11.27 10.72 11.80
N PRO A 96 -11.15 9.49 12.34
CA PRO A 96 -9.84 8.86 12.55
C PRO A 96 -9.04 8.66 11.25
N ALA A 97 -9.74 8.34 10.15
CA ALA A 97 -9.11 8.17 8.84
C ALA A 97 -8.75 9.49 8.16
N LEU A 98 -9.21 10.64 8.67
CA LEU A 98 -8.85 11.96 8.13
C LEU A 98 -7.63 12.56 8.83
N GLU A 99 -7.35 12.19 10.08
CA GLU A 99 -6.17 12.64 10.85
C GLU A 99 -4.85 12.26 10.17
N TYR A 100 -3.92 13.20 10.04
CA TYR A 100 -2.58 12.88 9.55
C TYR A 100 -1.81 12.11 10.62
N ASN A 101 -1.48 10.86 10.34
CA ASN A 101 -0.60 10.01 11.15
C ASN A 101 0.53 9.48 10.27
N GLU A 102 1.76 9.55 10.79
CA GLU A 102 2.93 9.05 10.07
C GLU A 102 3.00 7.52 10.17
N PRO A 103 3.09 6.79 9.03
CA PRO A 103 3.18 5.34 9.08
C PRO A 103 4.54 4.86 9.60
N LYS A 104 4.56 3.63 10.10
CA LYS A 104 5.81 2.88 10.22
C LYS A 104 6.35 2.61 8.81
N LYS A 105 7.53 3.17 8.52
CA LYS A 105 8.18 3.10 7.22
C LYS A 105 9.20 1.97 7.19
N PHE A 106 9.15 1.20 6.12
CA PHE A 106 10.08 0.12 5.82
C PHE A 106 10.71 0.40 4.46
N SER A 107 12.04 0.60 4.43
CA SER A 107 12.77 0.65 3.17
C SER A 107 13.20 -0.76 2.79
N ILE A 108 12.93 -1.18 1.55
CA ILE A 108 13.41 -2.45 1.02
C ILE A 108 14.37 -2.25 -0.14
N ASP A 109 15.26 -3.21 -0.33
CA ASP A 109 16.23 -3.30 -1.42
C ASP A 109 16.58 -4.79 -1.63
N ILE A 110 16.68 -5.26 -2.87
CA ILE A 110 16.97 -6.67 -3.19
C ILE A 110 18.30 -6.84 -3.92
N GLU A 111 18.89 -8.02 -3.77
CA GLU A 111 20.03 -8.45 -4.55
C GLU A 111 19.67 -9.68 -5.37
N THR A 112 20.02 -9.69 -6.65
CA THR A 112 19.75 -10.79 -7.57
C THR A 112 21.05 -11.35 -8.13
N GLU A 113 21.04 -12.63 -8.52
CA GLU A 113 22.17 -13.25 -9.19
C GLU A 113 22.44 -12.55 -10.53
N ILE A 114 23.70 -12.31 -10.88
CA ILE A 114 24.08 -11.75 -12.18
C ILE A 114 24.57 -12.90 -13.06
N THR A 115 23.81 -13.23 -14.10
CA THR A 115 24.19 -14.29 -15.06
C THR A 115 24.61 -13.69 -16.41
N ASP A 116 23.72 -12.98 -17.09
CA ASP A 116 23.96 -12.37 -18.41
C ASP A 116 23.50 -10.90 -18.44
N GLY A 117 24.27 -10.05 -17.76
CA GLY A 117 24.01 -8.60 -17.69
C GLY A 117 23.09 -8.18 -16.57
N PHE A 118 22.50 -6.98 -16.72
CA PHE A 118 21.61 -6.40 -15.71
C PHE A 118 20.28 -7.19 -15.70
N PRO A 119 19.80 -7.68 -14.54
CA PRO A 119 18.56 -8.43 -14.44
C PRO A 119 17.37 -7.59 -14.92
N ASP A 120 16.52 -8.17 -15.77
CA ASP A 120 15.31 -7.50 -16.24
C ASP A 120 14.14 -7.80 -15.31
N PRO A 121 13.56 -6.79 -14.61
CA PRO A 121 12.47 -7.00 -13.67
C PRO A 121 11.16 -7.46 -14.34
N GLU A 122 10.98 -7.29 -15.65
CA GLU A 122 9.79 -7.81 -16.35
C GLU A 122 9.80 -9.34 -16.44
N PHE A 123 10.99 -9.94 -16.52
CA PHE A 123 11.14 -11.38 -16.69
C PHE A 123 11.54 -12.10 -15.41
N ALA A 124 12.24 -11.42 -14.50
CA ALA A 124 12.67 -11.94 -13.19
C ALA A 124 13.34 -13.32 -13.26
N LEU A 125 14.21 -13.54 -14.26
CA LEU A 125 14.81 -14.86 -14.53
C LEU A 125 15.90 -15.26 -13.52
N ASN A 126 16.51 -14.27 -12.89
CA ASN A 126 17.61 -14.47 -11.96
C ASN A 126 17.10 -14.61 -10.54
N LYS A 127 17.73 -15.49 -9.79
CA LYS A 127 17.42 -15.78 -8.39
C LYS A 127 17.63 -14.55 -7.51
N VAL A 128 16.66 -14.26 -6.64
CA VAL A 128 16.79 -13.32 -5.54
C VAL A 128 17.68 -13.95 -4.47
N THR A 129 18.79 -13.30 -4.16
CA THR A 129 19.82 -13.81 -3.25
C THR A 129 19.77 -13.16 -1.88
N ALA A 130 19.25 -11.93 -1.79
CA ALA A 130 19.02 -11.24 -0.54
C ALA A 130 17.88 -10.22 -0.63
N ILE A 131 17.26 -9.94 0.50
CA ILE A 131 16.27 -8.86 0.68
C ILE A 131 16.67 -8.11 1.95
N ALA A 132 17.08 -6.86 1.79
CA ALA A 132 17.35 -5.95 2.89
C ALA A 132 16.08 -5.18 3.27
N ILE A 133 15.80 -5.12 4.57
CA ILE A 133 14.60 -4.47 5.13
C ILE A 133 15.05 -3.55 6.25
N ALA A 134 14.99 -2.24 6.02
CA ALA A 134 15.24 -1.23 7.02
C ALA A 134 13.90 -0.74 7.63
N ASN A 135 13.63 -1.15 8.87
CA ASN A 135 12.55 -0.57 9.68
C ASN A 135 13.02 0.79 10.20
N CYS A 136 12.54 1.85 9.57
CA CYS A 136 12.95 3.24 9.84
C CYS A 136 12.43 3.76 11.17
N THR A 137 11.36 3.15 11.71
CA THR A 137 10.77 3.52 13.01
C THR A 137 11.59 2.92 14.15
N ASP A 138 11.88 1.62 14.09
CA ASP A 138 12.60 0.91 15.16
C ASP A 138 14.13 0.96 15.00
N LYS A 139 14.62 1.57 13.91
CA LYS A 139 16.04 1.62 13.54
C LYS A 139 16.67 0.22 13.49
N LYS A 140 16.03 -0.69 12.77
CA LYS A 140 16.49 -2.08 12.61
C LYS A 140 16.65 -2.40 11.13
N ILE A 141 17.80 -2.94 10.76
CA ILE A 141 18.04 -3.50 9.43
C ILE A 141 18.01 -5.03 9.58
N THR A 142 17.10 -5.67 8.87
CA THR A 142 17.03 -7.13 8.76
C THR A 142 17.32 -7.51 7.32
N VAL A 143 18.35 -8.32 7.09
CA VAL A 143 18.64 -8.89 5.78
C VAL A 143 18.25 -10.36 5.79
N LEU A 144 17.40 -10.75 4.85
CA LEU A 144 17.16 -12.15 4.51
C LEU A 144 18.15 -12.51 3.40
N GLY A 145 18.81 -13.66 3.47
CA GLY A 145 19.70 -14.06 2.38
C GLY A 145 20.03 -15.53 2.33
N LEU A 146 20.64 -15.94 1.22
CA LEU A 146 20.92 -17.35 0.89
C LEU A 146 22.36 -17.79 1.23
N ARG A 147 23.26 -16.85 1.51
CA ARG A 147 24.67 -17.14 1.78
C ARG A 147 24.91 -17.24 3.29
N ASP A 148 25.84 -18.10 3.69
CA ASP A 148 26.33 -18.04 5.07
C ASP A 148 27.01 -16.69 5.31
N MET A 149 26.78 -16.13 6.50
CA MET A 149 27.38 -14.87 6.93
C MET A 149 28.26 -15.13 8.13
N THR A 150 29.52 -14.74 8.05
CA THR A 150 30.47 -14.91 9.16
C THR A 150 30.24 -13.83 10.22
N GLU A 151 30.70 -14.08 11.45
CA GLU A 151 30.69 -13.07 12.52
C GLU A 151 31.49 -11.82 12.11
N MET A 152 32.60 -12.00 11.40
CA MET A 152 33.42 -10.90 10.89
C MET A 152 32.66 -10.02 9.89
N ASP A 153 31.88 -10.63 8.98
CA ASP A 153 31.05 -9.90 8.03
C ASP A 153 29.92 -9.14 8.73
N HIS A 154 29.28 -9.78 9.74
CA HIS A 154 28.26 -9.13 10.56
C HIS A 154 28.81 -7.87 11.23
N ASP A 155 29.93 -8.00 11.95
CA ASP A 155 30.56 -6.91 12.69
C ASP A 155 30.98 -5.77 11.77
N LYS A 156 31.51 -6.11 10.59
CA LYS A 156 31.87 -5.12 9.57
C LYS A 156 30.65 -4.32 9.12
N ILE A 157 29.56 -4.99 8.74
CA ILE A 157 28.32 -4.33 8.31
C ILE A 157 27.76 -3.44 9.42
N GLN A 158 27.71 -3.94 10.65
CA GLN A 158 27.24 -3.17 11.80
C GLN A 158 28.11 -1.92 12.04
N ASN A 159 29.43 -2.03 11.86
CA ASN A 159 30.33 -0.90 11.97
C ASN A 159 30.14 0.12 10.83
N ASP A 160 29.98 -0.34 9.59
CA ASP A 160 29.71 0.52 8.43
C ASP A 160 28.40 1.30 8.60
N ILE A 161 27.37 0.66 9.13
CA ILE A 161 26.11 1.31 9.53
C ILE A 161 26.36 2.39 10.58
N ASN A 162 27.11 2.08 11.65
CA ASN A 162 27.44 3.03 12.71
C ASN A 162 28.23 4.24 12.18
N VAL A 163 29.15 4.01 11.25
CA VAL A 163 29.94 5.06 10.58
C VAL A 163 29.01 5.96 9.74
N HIS A 164 28.12 5.37 8.95
CA HIS A 164 27.16 6.10 8.12
C HIS A 164 26.26 7.02 8.96
N PHE A 165 25.71 6.49 10.07
CA PHE A 165 24.81 7.23 10.94
C PHE A 165 25.50 8.06 12.03
N LYS A 166 26.84 8.18 12.02
CA LYS A 166 27.61 8.91 13.04
C LYS A 166 27.18 10.38 13.21
N LYS A 167 26.67 11.01 12.15
CA LYS A 167 26.16 12.40 12.18
C LYS A 167 24.77 12.52 12.83
N TYR A 168 24.10 11.39 13.06
CA TYR A 168 22.75 11.29 13.61
C TYR A 168 22.81 10.51 14.94
N PRO A 169 23.27 11.13 16.04
CA PRO A 169 23.60 10.42 17.28
C PRO A 169 22.41 9.72 17.95
N ASN A 170 21.18 10.11 17.60
CA ASN A 170 19.93 9.50 18.07
C ASN A 170 19.48 8.31 17.21
N ASP A 171 20.09 8.09 16.03
CA ASP A 171 19.76 7.02 15.11
C ASP A 171 20.75 5.85 15.28
N LYS A 172 20.57 5.10 16.37
CA LYS A 172 21.32 3.86 16.60
C LYS A 172 20.62 2.71 15.88
N TRP A 173 21.25 2.23 14.82
CA TRP A 173 20.70 1.15 14.01
C TRP A 173 21.27 -0.22 14.43
N ALA A 174 20.40 -1.20 14.54
CA ALA A 174 20.77 -2.59 14.81
C ALA A 174 20.68 -3.45 13.54
N PHE A 175 21.73 -4.21 13.24
CA PHE A 175 21.79 -5.12 12.11
C PHE A 175 21.49 -6.56 12.51
N ARG A 176 20.64 -7.22 11.73
CA ARG A 176 20.32 -8.64 11.85
C ARG A 176 20.35 -9.29 10.47
N TYR A 177 20.88 -10.50 10.41
CA TYR A 177 20.80 -11.36 9.24
C TYR A 177 20.01 -12.62 9.56
N ILE A 178 19.28 -13.13 8.56
CA ILE A 178 18.54 -14.38 8.64
C ILE A 178 18.88 -15.19 7.39
N LYS A 179 19.62 -16.29 7.58
CA LYS A 179 19.96 -17.22 6.50
C LYS A 179 18.75 -18.10 6.16
N PHE A 180 18.51 -18.31 4.88
CA PHE A 180 17.59 -19.30 4.33
C PHE A 180 18.35 -20.29 3.46
N GLU A 181 17.89 -21.54 3.42
CA GLU A 181 18.48 -22.59 2.58
C GLU A 181 17.96 -22.52 1.13
N SER A 182 16.80 -21.89 0.91
CA SER A 182 16.19 -21.74 -0.40
C SER A 182 15.61 -20.34 -0.61
N GLU A 183 15.60 -19.88 -1.87
CA GLU A 183 14.91 -18.66 -2.29
C GLU A 183 13.42 -18.73 -1.96
N TYR A 184 12.81 -19.90 -2.16
CA TYR A 184 11.39 -20.12 -1.87
C TYR A 184 11.05 -19.80 -0.41
N ASP A 185 11.81 -20.35 0.56
CA ASP A 185 11.53 -20.11 1.98
C ASP A 185 11.76 -18.64 2.38
N MET A 186 12.73 -18.00 1.73
CA MET A 186 13.03 -16.58 1.90
C MET A 186 11.85 -15.71 1.42
N LEU A 187 11.40 -15.89 0.18
CA LEU A 187 10.28 -15.17 -0.40
C LEU A 187 8.97 -15.45 0.34
N TYR A 188 8.71 -16.72 0.67
CA TYR A 188 7.55 -17.11 1.45
C TYR A 188 7.54 -16.42 2.83
N THR A 189 8.70 -16.31 3.48
CA THR A 189 8.80 -15.61 4.76
C THR A 189 8.60 -14.10 4.59
N PHE A 190 9.18 -13.49 3.55
CA PHE A 190 9.00 -12.08 3.24
C PHE A 190 7.52 -11.74 3.03
N PHE A 191 6.87 -12.35 2.04
CA PHE A 191 5.48 -12.08 1.69
C PHE A 191 4.48 -12.57 2.76
N GLY A 192 4.68 -13.77 3.29
CA GLY A 192 3.72 -14.43 4.17
C GLY A 192 3.78 -13.99 5.64
N LYS A 193 4.94 -13.53 6.13
CA LYS A 193 5.14 -13.28 7.57
C LYS A 193 5.61 -11.88 7.93
N LEU A 194 6.27 -11.18 7.00
CA LEU A 194 6.88 -9.87 7.26
C LEU A 194 6.08 -8.74 6.61
N MET A 195 5.72 -8.86 5.33
CA MET A 195 5.06 -7.80 4.56
C MET A 195 3.76 -7.32 5.21
N ASN A 196 2.96 -8.22 5.78
CA ASN A 196 1.72 -7.87 6.48
C ASN A 196 1.90 -7.01 7.74
N LYS A 197 3.15 -6.84 8.21
CA LYS A 197 3.52 -5.99 9.35
C LYS A 197 4.21 -4.69 8.91
N MET A 198 4.23 -4.40 7.62
CA MET A 198 4.85 -3.20 7.04
C MET A 198 3.77 -2.26 6.50
N PRO A 199 3.28 -1.29 7.30
CA PRO A 199 2.22 -0.38 6.89
C PRO A 199 2.57 0.45 5.65
N CYS A 200 3.85 0.82 5.51
CA CYS A 200 4.36 1.56 4.36
C CYS A 200 5.71 1.00 3.93
N ILE A 201 5.77 0.48 2.70
CA ILE A 201 7.00 0.02 2.04
C ILE A 201 7.48 1.10 1.08
N THR A 202 8.78 1.37 1.09
CA THR A 202 9.44 2.38 0.26
C THR A 202 10.87 1.92 -0.05
N GLY A 203 11.64 2.73 -0.76
CA GLY A 203 13.05 2.49 -1.06
C GLY A 203 13.48 3.16 -2.37
N TRP A 204 14.74 2.91 -2.77
CA TRP A 204 15.28 3.44 -4.02
C TRP A 204 14.88 2.52 -5.18
N ASN A 205 14.27 3.08 -6.22
CA ASN A 205 13.83 2.32 -7.41
C ASN A 205 12.86 1.14 -7.16
N VAL A 206 12.31 1.02 -5.94
CA VAL A 206 11.46 -0.11 -5.52
C VAL A 206 10.31 -0.40 -6.48
N LEU A 207 9.57 0.61 -6.93
CA LEU A 207 8.42 0.38 -7.82
C LEU A 207 8.80 -0.08 -9.23
N ARG A 208 10.04 0.19 -9.68
CA ARG A 208 10.49 -0.10 -11.05
C ARG A 208 11.43 -1.29 -11.14
N PHE A 209 11.96 -1.74 -10.01
CA PHE A 209 12.86 -2.88 -9.96
C PHE A 209 12.41 -3.82 -8.84
N ASP A 210 12.72 -3.53 -7.57
CA ASP A 210 12.57 -4.48 -6.46
C ASP A 210 11.18 -5.10 -6.35
N TRP A 211 10.14 -4.27 -6.36
CA TRP A 211 8.75 -4.68 -6.24
C TRP A 211 8.19 -5.31 -7.52
N MET A 212 8.75 -4.95 -8.67
CA MET A 212 8.36 -5.53 -9.95
C MET A 212 9.00 -6.91 -10.15
N TYR A 213 10.21 -7.07 -9.62
CA TYR A 213 11.01 -8.28 -9.69
C TYR A 213 10.50 -9.36 -8.72
N LEU A 214 10.09 -8.96 -7.50
CA LEU A 214 9.54 -9.83 -6.45
C LEU A 214 8.09 -10.25 -6.72
#